data_AF-A0A6G1C644-F1
#
_entry.id   AF-A0A6G1C644-F1
#
_cell.length_a   1.000
_cell.length_b   1.000
_cell.length_c   1.000
_cell.angle_alpha   90.00
_cell.angle_beta   90.00
_cell.angle_gamma   90.00
#
_symmetry.space_group_name_H-M   'P 1'
#
loop_
_entity.id
_entity.type
_entity.pdbx_description
1 polymer ?
#
loop_
_entity_poly.entity_id
_entity_poly.type
_entity_poly.pdbx_seq_one_letter_code
_entity_poly.pdbx_strand_id
1 'polypeptide(L)'
;VYSGCQCWETALIVQAYCATGLTQQFGATLRKAHDFIKNAQVAENCPSYKSFYREKSKGSWTLTNGENGLPIADTTAECLK
;
A
#
# COMPACT_ATOMS: atom_id res chain seq x y z
N VAL A 1 12.01 -12.67 -4.35
CA VAL A 1 12.71 -11.36 -4.46
C VAL A 1 11.64 -10.32 -4.74
N TYR A 2 11.52 -9.29 -3.90
CA TYR A 2 10.54 -8.23 -4.11
C TYR A 2 10.88 -7.43 -5.38
N SER A 3 9.87 -6.97 -6.11
CA SER A 3 10.04 -6.12 -7.30
C SER A 3 10.19 -4.62 -6.96
N GLY A 4 10.24 -4.27 -5.67
CA GLY A 4 10.35 -2.91 -5.16
C GLY A 4 9.71 -2.74 -3.78
N CYS A 5 9.54 -1.48 -3.35
CA CYS A 5 8.93 -1.06 -2.09
C CYS A 5 7.92 0.09 -2.26
N GLN A 6 7.23 0.11 -3.40
CA GLN A 6 6.43 1.25 -3.85
C GLN A 6 5.32 1.65 -2.87
N CYS A 7 4.53 0.71 -2.34
CA CYS A 7 3.49 1.00 -1.35
C CYS A 7 4.08 1.55 -0.06
N TRP A 8 5.14 0.91 0.45
CA TRP A 8 5.81 1.31 1.68
C TRP A 8 6.39 2.72 1.59
N GLU A 9 7.17 3.00 0.56
CA GLU A 9 7.78 4.32 0.35
C GLU A 9 6.72 5.39 0.10
N THR A 10 5.71 5.11 -0.73
CA THR A 10 4.66 6.09 -1.03
C THR A 10 3.88 6.47 0.22
N ALA A 11 3.51 5.48 1.06
CA ALA A 11 2.82 5.73 2.32
C ALA A 11 3.64 6.61 3.27
N LEU A 12 4.91 6.28 3.49
CA LEU A 12 5.78 7.03 4.39
C LEU A 12 6.08 8.45 3.87
N ILE A 13 6.25 8.63 2.56
CA ILE A 13 6.45 9.96 1.94
C ILE A 13 5.20 10.82 2.09
N VAL A 14 4.01 10.26 1.86
CA VAL A 14 2.74 10.98 2.08
C VAL A 14 2.63 11.43 3.53
N GLN A 15 2.89 10.54 4.49
CA GLN A 15 2.88 10.88 5.91
C GLN A 15 3.91 11.98 6.25
N ALA A 16 5.11 11.94 5.66
CA ALA A 16 6.12 12.97 5.86
C ALA A 16 5.68 14.34 5.33
N TYR A 17 5.07 14.41 4.13
CA TYR A 17 4.51 15.66 3.61
C TYR A 17 3.36 16.20 4.47
N CYS A 18 2.51 15.33 5.01
CA CYS A 18 1.47 15.72 5.96
C CYS A 18 2.06 16.27 7.27
N ALA A 19 3.06 15.57 7.85
CA ALA A 19 3.69 15.96 9.11
C ALA A 19 4.49 17.27 9.03
N THR A 20 5.02 17.59 7.85
CA THR A 20 5.84 18.79 7.62
C THR A 20 5.04 20.00 7.12
N GLY A 21 3.72 19.86 6.93
CA GLY A 21 2.87 20.94 6.42
C GLY A 21 3.10 21.26 4.93
N LEU A 22 3.77 20.40 4.19
CA LEU A 22 4.11 20.60 2.77
C LEU A 22 2.97 20.20 1.82
N THR A 23 1.78 19.90 2.35
CA THR A 23 0.65 19.37 1.57
C THR A 23 0.15 20.34 0.49
N GLN A 24 0.18 21.64 0.74
CA GLN A 24 -0.20 22.65 -0.26
C GLN A 24 0.79 22.69 -1.43
N GLN A 25 2.09 22.59 -1.15
CA GLN A 25 3.13 22.61 -2.17
C GLN A 25 3.08 21.37 -3.07
N PHE A 26 2.79 20.21 -2.50
CA PHE A 26 2.77 18.92 -3.21
C PHE A 26 1.37 18.38 -3.49
N GLY A 27 0.34 19.23 -3.50
CA GLY A 27 -1.06 18.77 -3.60
C GLY A 27 -1.36 17.90 -4.83
N ALA A 28 -0.78 18.20 -5.99
CA ALA A 28 -0.94 17.37 -7.19
C ALA A 28 -0.24 16.01 -7.07
N THR A 29 0.94 15.97 -6.43
CA THR A 29 1.68 14.75 -6.14
C THR A 29 0.93 13.89 -5.13
N LEU A 30 0.39 14.49 -4.07
CA LEU A 30 -0.40 13.78 -3.05
C LEU A 30 -1.67 13.16 -3.62
N ARG A 31 -2.35 13.82 -4.57
CA ARG A 31 -3.48 13.20 -5.28
C ARG A 31 -3.07 11.94 -6.04
N LYS A 32 -1.97 11.99 -6.80
CA LYS A 32 -1.46 10.82 -7.51
C LYS A 32 -1.02 9.70 -6.56
N ALA A 33 -0.39 10.06 -5.43
CA ALA A 33 0.01 9.11 -4.41
C ALA A 33 -1.20 8.41 -3.77
N HIS A 34 -2.26 9.17 -3.46
CA HIS A 34 -3.53 8.63 -2.98
C HIS A 34 -4.15 7.66 -4.01
N ASP A 35 -4.21 8.04 -5.29
CA ASP A 35 -4.74 7.18 -6.35
C ASP A 35 -3.92 5.90 -6.49
N PHE A 36 -2.59 5.98 -6.39
CA PHE A 36 -1.71 4.81 -6.38
C PHE A 36 -2.01 3.89 -5.19
N ILE A 37 -2.03 4.42 -3.95
CA ILE A 37 -2.31 3.63 -2.75
C ILE A 37 -3.68 2.96 -2.88
N LYS A 38 -4.71 3.70 -3.31
CA LYS A 38 -6.05 3.16 -3.52
C LYS A 38 -6.06 1.99 -4.53
N ASN A 39 -5.37 2.15 -5.66
CA ASN A 39 -5.34 1.13 -6.71
C ASN A 39 -4.46 -0.07 -6.36
N ALA A 40 -3.48 0.10 -5.48
CA ALA A 40 -2.59 -0.97 -5.02
C ALA A 40 -3.20 -1.85 -3.91
N GLN A 41 -4.40 -1.51 -3.40
CA GLN A 41 -5.09 -2.34 -2.41
C GLN A 41 -5.48 -3.69 -3.02
N VAL A 42 -5.19 -4.77 -2.30
CA VAL A 42 -5.55 -6.12 -2.73
C VAL A 42 -7.09 -6.27 -2.71
N ALA A 43 -7.69 -6.39 -3.89
CA ALA A 43 -9.15 -6.40 -4.04
C ALA A 43 -9.82 -7.72 -3.62
N GLU A 44 -9.09 -8.83 -3.70
CA GLU A 44 -9.61 -10.18 -3.44
C GLU A 44 -8.58 -11.10 -2.77
N ASN A 45 -9.08 -12.12 -2.08
CA ASN A 45 -8.21 -13.15 -1.53
C ASN A 45 -7.81 -14.12 -2.64
N CYS A 46 -6.60 -14.65 -2.59
CA CYS A 46 -6.23 -15.78 -3.43
C CYS A 46 -7.22 -16.96 -3.21
N PRO A 47 -7.75 -17.59 -4.26
CA PRO A 47 -8.56 -18.80 -4.13
C PRO A 47 -7.82 -19.86 -3.32
N SER A 48 -8.51 -20.49 -2.37
CA SER A 48 -7.93 -21.54 -1.51
C SER A 48 -6.70 -21.09 -0.69
N TYR A 49 -6.54 -19.81 -0.38
CA TYR A 49 -5.40 -19.26 0.36
C TYR A 49 -5.07 -20.04 1.66
N LYS A 50 -6.09 -20.53 2.38
CA LYS A 50 -5.92 -21.35 3.59
C LYS A 50 -5.19 -22.67 3.32
N SER A 51 -5.47 -23.32 2.18
CA SER A 51 -4.81 -24.56 1.76
C SER A 51 -3.32 -24.35 1.45
N PHE A 52 -2.91 -23.10 1.20
CA PHE A 52 -1.53 -22.70 0.97
C PHE A 52 -0.89 -22.00 2.17
N TYR A 53 -1.48 -22.13 3.37
CA TYR A 53 -0.98 -21.51 4.60
C TYR A 53 -0.81 -19.99 4.49
N ARG A 54 -1.67 -19.33 3.70
CA ARG A 54 -1.67 -17.88 3.56
C ARG A 54 -2.70 -17.25 4.49
N GLU A 55 -2.47 -15.97 4.79
CA GLU A 55 -3.44 -15.13 5.47
C GLU A 55 -4.46 -14.53 4.49
N LYS A 56 -5.57 -14.02 5.04
CA LYS A 56 -6.55 -13.25 4.28
C LYS A 56 -5.89 -11.95 3.78
N SER A 57 -5.91 -11.72 2.47
CA SER A 57 -5.24 -10.58 1.84
C SER A 57 -6.19 -9.49 1.34
N LYS A 58 -7.48 -9.77 1.14
CA LYS A 58 -8.45 -8.76 0.69
C LYS A 58 -8.49 -7.57 1.65
N GLY A 59 -8.26 -6.37 1.11
CA GLY A 59 -8.23 -5.10 1.83
C GLY A 59 -6.85 -4.72 2.37
N SER A 60 -5.83 -5.56 2.19
CA SER A 60 -4.46 -5.30 2.60
C SER A 60 -3.64 -4.59 1.52
N TRP A 61 -2.42 -4.21 1.90
CA TRP A 61 -1.37 -3.81 0.98
C TRP A 61 -0.16 -4.74 1.07
N THR A 62 0.56 -4.83 -0.05
CA THR A 62 1.81 -5.58 -0.18
C THR A 62 2.96 -4.58 -0.17
N LEU A 63 4.22 -5.05 -0.06
CA LEU A 63 5.37 -4.14 -0.13
C LEU A 63 5.41 -3.30 -1.42
N THR A 64 4.93 -3.87 -2.53
CA THR A 64 5.12 -3.35 -3.89
C THR A 64 3.90 -2.56 -4.38
N ASN A 65 3.11 -3.11 -5.30
CA ASN A 65 2.02 -2.48 -6.03
C ASN A 65 0.70 -3.26 -5.90
N GLY A 66 0.63 -4.24 -4.99
CA GLY A 66 -0.56 -5.09 -4.80
C GLY A 66 -0.62 -6.36 -5.64
N GLU A 67 0.09 -6.45 -6.77
CA GLU A 67 -0.09 -7.54 -7.76
C GLU A 67 0.26 -8.94 -7.23
N ASN A 68 1.24 -9.05 -6.33
CA ASN A 68 1.60 -10.33 -5.73
C ASN A 68 0.58 -10.84 -4.69
N GLY A 69 -0.34 -9.97 -4.24
CA GLY A 69 -1.40 -10.31 -3.29
C GLY A 69 -0.93 -10.78 -1.91
N LEU A 70 0.36 -10.63 -1.58
CA LEU A 70 0.94 -11.08 -0.31
C LEU A 70 0.89 -9.95 0.73
N PRO A 71 -0.03 -10.02 1.70
CA PRO A 71 -0.24 -8.96 2.66
C PRO A 71 1.01 -8.76 3.52
N ILE A 72 1.35 -7.51 3.83
CA ILE A 72 2.32 -7.18 4.86
C ILE A 72 1.65 -6.26 5.88
N ALA A 73 1.74 -6.64 7.15
CA ALA A 73 0.99 -6.03 8.23
C ALA A 73 1.35 -4.56 8.45
N ASP A 74 2.64 -4.24 8.47
CA ASP A 74 3.11 -2.87 8.58
C ASP A 74 2.70 -2.06 7.35
N THR A 75 2.92 -2.54 6.12
CA THR A 75 2.55 -1.79 4.91
C THR A 75 1.05 -1.54 4.86
N THR A 76 0.25 -2.50 5.31
CA THR A 76 -1.20 -2.31 5.44
C THR A 76 -1.53 -1.19 6.42
N ALA A 77 -0.85 -1.12 7.57
CA ALA A 77 -1.04 -0.05 8.54
C ALA A 77 -0.63 1.31 7.98
N GLU A 78 0.53 1.40 7.32
CA GLU A 78 1.04 2.67 6.79
C GLU A 78 0.24 3.17 5.59
N CYS A 79 -0.25 2.29 4.71
CA CYS A 79 -1.10 2.67 3.58
C CYS A 79 -2.52 3.07 4.00
N LEU A 80 -3.00 2.57 5.15
CA LEU A 80 -4.32 2.92 5.70
C LEU A 80 -4.33 4.28 6.40
N LYS A 81 -3.19 4.69 6.96
CA LYS A 81 -3.02 5.89 7.79
C LYS A 81 -2.97 7.17 6.97
#